data_AF-A0A530BIE7-F1
#
_entry.id   AF-A0A530BIE7-F1
#
_cell.length_a   1.000
_cell.length_b   1.000
_cell.length_c   1.000
_cell.angle_alpha   90.00
_cell.angle_beta   90.00
_cell.angle_gamma   90.00
#
_symmetry.space_group_name_H-M   'P 1'
#
loop_
_entity.id
_entity.type
_entity.pdbx_description
1 polymer ?
#
loop_
_entity_poly.entity_id
_entity_poly.type
_entity_poly.pdbx_seq_one_letter_code
_entity_poly.pdbx_strand_id
1 'polypeptide(L)'
;MSTLAILGMLLRGFRFGFLGFVGLISKALARVRSFIFGSNDYREMCRTILPLMEENGRIFEAFGPKSSAADEYTRFDQSLWVARRVGIVENNRQIANIILKAKNVIPEADEFLFDQWLSHIDAFESHVADERVDYRNHQFPRAVVELIHHHA
;
A
#
# COMPACT_ATOMS: atom_id res chain seq x y z
N MET A 1 30.88 -32.65 48.48
CA MET A 1 30.22 -31.61 47.68
C MET A 1 28.80 -31.45 48.19
N SER A 2 28.46 -30.28 48.72
CA SER A 2 27.21 -30.06 49.47
C SER A 2 26.02 -29.87 48.51
N THR A 3 24.87 -30.46 48.84
CA THR A 3 23.59 -30.42 48.10
C THR A 3 23.11 -29.00 47.76
N LEU A 4 23.56 -27.99 48.51
CA LEU A 4 23.32 -26.57 48.24
C LEU A 4 23.98 -26.06 46.94
N ALA A 5 25.10 -26.65 46.50
CA ALA A 5 25.77 -26.26 45.26
C ALA A 5 25.02 -26.73 44.00
N ILE A 6 24.34 -27.88 44.09
CA ILE A 6 23.57 -28.47 42.98
C ILE A 6 22.27 -27.69 42.75
N LEU A 7 21.62 -27.24 43.84
CA LEU A 7 20.40 -26.44 43.77
C LEU A 7 20.64 -25.04 43.16
N GLY A 8 21.79 -24.43 43.45
CA GLY A 8 22.20 -23.15 42.85
C GLY A 8 22.50 -23.23 41.35
N MET A 9 22.97 -24.38 40.87
CA MET A 9 23.22 -24.63 39.44
C MET A 9 21.92 -24.86 38.65
N LEU A 10 20.96 -25.58 39.23
CA LEU A 10 19.65 -25.83 38.59
C LEU A 10 18.81 -24.55 38.45
N LEU A 11 18.82 -23.67 39.46
CA LEU A 11 18.07 -22.40 39.42
C LEU A 11 18.68 -21.36 38.46
N ARG A 12 20.00 -21.39 38.23
CA ARG A 12 20.67 -20.55 37.22
C ARG A 12 20.40 -21.02 35.79
N GLY A 13 20.35 -22.34 35.54
CA GLY A 13 19.99 -22.90 34.23
C GLY A 13 18.55 -22.61 33.82
N PHE A 14 17.63 -22.59 34.78
CA PHE A 14 16.20 -22.38 34.51
C PHE A 14 15.85 -20.92 34.12
N ARG A 15 16.56 -19.92 34.68
CA ARG A 15 16.37 -18.50 34.31
C ARG A 15 16.85 -18.19 32.89
N PHE A 16 17.87 -18.89 32.39
CA PHE A 16 18.36 -18.69 31.02
C PHE A 16 17.47 -19.33 29.95
N GLY A 17 16.84 -20.48 30.25
CA GLY A 17 15.90 -21.14 29.33
C GLY A 17 14.59 -20.36 29.13
N PHE A 18 14.03 -19.81 30.20
CA PHE A 18 12.74 -19.08 30.13
C PHE A 18 12.87 -17.74 29.38
N LEU A 19 13.94 -16.97 29.61
CA LEU A 19 14.20 -15.72 28.88
C LEU A 19 14.46 -15.95 27.39
N GLY A 20 15.19 -17.00 27.02
CA GLY A 20 15.42 -17.38 25.63
C GLY A 20 14.14 -17.82 24.91
N PHE A 21 13.28 -18.59 25.60
CA PHE A 21 12.00 -19.07 25.06
C PHE A 21 10.98 -17.94 24.88
N VAL A 22 10.90 -17.00 25.84
CA VAL A 22 10.04 -15.80 25.73
C VAL A 22 10.50 -14.90 24.57
N GLY A 23 11.82 -14.73 24.37
CA GLY A 23 12.35 -13.98 23.23
C GLY A 23 12.11 -14.63 21.88
N LEU A 24 12.09 -15.97 21.81
CA LEU A 24 11.76 -16.72 20.59
C LEU A 24 10.28 -16.60 20.24
N ILE A 25 9.40 -16.70 21.23
CA ILE A 25 7.96 -16.51 21.05
C ILE A 25 7.67 -15.07 20.62
N SER A 26 8.31 -14.06 21.22
CA SER A 26 8.08 -12.66 20.84
C SER A 26 8.49 -12.38 19.40
N LYS A 27 9.60 -12.94 18.92
CA LYS A 27 10.05 -12.81 17.52
C LYS A 27 9.13 -13.54 16.56
N ALA A 28 8.66 -14.74 16.92
CA ALA A 28 7.69 -15.49 16.12
C ALA A 28 6.36 -14.73 16.02
N LEU A 29 5.84 -14.20 17.13
CA LEU A 29 4.62 -13.40 17.15
C LEU A 29 4.77 -12.08 16.38
N ALA A 30 5.93 -11.42 16.46
CA ALA A 30 6.20 -10.22 15.67
C ALA A 30 6.22 -10.52 14.16
N ARG A 31 6.81 -11.66 13.75
CA ARG A 31 6.76 -12.14 12.37
C ARG A 31 5.35 -12.45 11.92
N VAL A 32 4.58 -13.17 12.73
CA VAL A 32 3.18 -13.51 12.42
C VAL A 32 2.31 -12.25 12.34
N ARG A 33 2.48 -11.31 13.27
CA ARG A 33 1.79 -10.02 13.24
C ARG A 33 2.16 -9.18 12.01
N SER A 34 3.44 -9.11 11.68
CA SER A 34 3.91 -8.40 10.47
C SER A 34 3.42 -9.06 9.19
N PHE A 35 3.26 -10.39 9.20
CA PHE A 35 2.71 -11.13 8.08
C PHE A 35 1.20 -10.90 7.92
N ILE A 36 0.45 -10.80 9.04
CA ILE A 36 -1.01 -10.63 9.02
C ILE A 36 -1.43 -9.17 8.82
N PHE A 37 -0.74 -8.21 9.42
CA PHE A 37 -1.16 -6.80 9.47
C PHE A 37 -0.21 -5.85 8.72
N GLY A 38 0.82 -6.40 8.06
CA GLY A 38 1.93 -5.64 7.52
C GLY A 38 2.89 -5.12 8.59
N SER A 39 4.10 -4.75 8.17
CA SER A 39 5.05 -4.06 9.03
C SER A 39 4.55 -2.64 9.37
N ASN A 40 5.10 -2.01 10.40
CA ASN A 40 4.78 -0.59 10.66
C ASN A 40 5.11 0.28 9.45
N ASP A 41 6.21 -0.03 8.77
CA ASP A 41 6.67 0.68 7.57
C ASP A 41 5.68 0.52 6.41
N TYR A 42 5.08 -0.66 6.23
CA TYR A 42 4.03 -0.88 5.23
C TYR A 42 2.78 -0.05 5.51
N ARG A 43 2.37 0.03 6.78
CA ARG A 43 1.24 0.86 7.18
C ARG A 43 1.53 2.34 7.01
N GLU A 44 2.74 2.78 7.33
CA GLU A 44 3.19 4.16 7.10
C GLU A 44 3.23 4.51 5.61
N MET A 45 3.68 3.57 4.77
CA MET A 45 3.57 3.70 3.31
C MET A 45 2.12 3.91 2.88
N CYS A 46 1.19 3.08 3.34
CA CYS A 46 -0.23 3.19 3.02
C CYS A 46 -0.84 4.53 3.48
N ARG A 47 -0.52 5.00 4.70
CA ARG A 47 -0.94 6.33 5.19
C ARG A 47 -0.43 7.47 4.33
N THR A 48 0.78 7.35 3.81
CA THR A 48 1.39 8.36 2.95
C THR A 48 0.72 8.40 1.57
N ILE A 49 0.37 7.23 1.04
CA ILE A 49 -0.32 7.09 -0.25
C ILE A 49 -1.78 7.56 -0.18
N LEU A 50 -2.48 7.26 0.91
CA LEU A 50 -3.91 7.51 1.08
C LEU A 50 -4.37 8.92 0.62
N PRO A 51 -3.81 10.03 1.12
CA PRO A 51 -4.28 11.36 0.73
C PRO A 51 -4.06 11.67 -0.76
N LEU A 52 -3.01 11.11 -1.39
CA LEU A 52 -2.76 11.28 -2.83
C LEU A 52 -3.79 10.50 -3.66
N MET A 53 -4.12 9.29 -3.21
CA MET A 53 -5.13 8.44 -3.83
C MET A 53 -6.53 9.06 -3.73
N GLU A 54 -6.89 9.58 -2.56
CA GLU A 54 -8.16 10.27 -2.34
C GLU A 54 -8.28 11.55 -3.19
N GLU A 55 -7.21 12.34 -3.28
CA GLU A 55 -7.19 13.52 -4.14
C GLU A 55 -7.35 13.16 -5.62
N ASN A 56 -6.73 12.07 -6.07
CA ASN A 56 -6.94 11.55 -7.43
C ASN A 56 -8.41 11.16 -7.67
N GLY A 57 -9.02 10.46 -6.71
CA GLY A 57 -10.44 10.14 -6.73
C GLY A 57 -11.31 11.39 -6.85
N ARG A 58 -11.05 12.40 -6.01
CA ARG A 58 -11.76 13.68 -6.03
C ARG A 58 -11.65 14.41 -7.37
N ILE A 59 -10.44 14.47 -7.95
CA ILE A 59 -10.23 15.09 -9.28
C ILE A 59 -11.02 14.32 -10.34
N PHE A 60 -10.94 12.99 -10.34
CA PHE A 60 -11.63 12.15 -11.32
C PHE A 60 -13.15 12.26 -11.20
N GLU A 61 -13.70 12.24 -9.98
CA GLU A 61 -15.15 12.38 -9.75
C GLU A 61 -15.67 13.76 -10.17
N ALA A 62 -14.90 14.82 -9.90
CA ALA A 62 -15.32 16.18 -10.19
C ALA A 62 -15.19 16.56 -11.68
N PHE A 63 -14.16 16.06 -12.37
CA PHE A 63 -13.79 16.53 -13.71
C PHE A 63 -13.65 15.41 -14.75
N GLY A 64 -13.61 14.15 -14.32
CA GLY A 64 -13.36 13.01 -15.20
C GLY A 64 -14.50 12.72 -16.18
N PRO A 65 -14.23 11.92 -17.22
CA PRO A 65 -15.25 11.50 -18.17
C PRO A 65 -16.31 10.65 -17.47
N LYS A 66 -17.57 11.08 -17.51
CA LYS A 66 -18.69 10.27 -17.00
C LYS A 66 -19.05 9.20 -18.04
N SER A 67 -18.89 7.91 -17.72
CA SER A 67 -19.42 6.84 -18.56
C SER A 67 -20.95 6.83 -18.46
N SER A 68 -21.60 6.88 -19.61
CA SER A 68 -23.04 7.05 -19.84
C SER A 68 -23.96 6.14 -19.00
N ALA A 69 -24.86 6.74 -18.20
CA ALA A 69 -26.22 6.23 -17.88
C ALA A 69 -27.02 7.10 -16.88
N ALA A 70 -26.41 8.03 -16.14
CA ALA A 70 -27.14 8.85 -15.17
C ALA A 70 -27.35 10.27 -15.70
N ASP A 71 -28.62 10.62 -15.72
CA ASP A 71 -29.28 11.82 -16.20
C ASP A 71 -28.71 13.14 -15.66
N GLU A 72 -29.08 14.20 -16.38
CA GLU A 72 -29.13 15.61 -15.96
C GLU A 72 -27.83 16.45 -15.94
N TYR A 73 -27.65 17.18 -17.05
CA TYR A 73 -27.19 18.57 -17.15
C TYR A 73 -25.76 18.96 -16.73
N THR A 74 -24.90 18.08 -16.21
CA THR A 74 -23.48 18.44 -16.09
C THR A 74 -22.75 18.21 -17.41
N ARG A 75 -22.50 19.28 -18.19
CA ARG A 75 -21.58 19.18 -19.33
C ARG A 75 -20.23 18.70 -18.81
N PHE A 76 -19.81 17.52 -19.25
CA PHE A 76 -18.40 17.13 -19.17
C PHE A 76 -17.60 18.19 -19.94
N ASP A 77 -16.83 18.98 -19.21
CA ASP A 77 -15.94 19.96 -19.80
C ASP A 77 -14.59 19.30 -20.04
N GLN A 78 -14.38 18.88 -21.30
CA GLN A 78 -13.14 18.24 -21.72
C GLN A 78 -11.91 19.12 -21.47
N SER A 79 -12.04 20.45 -21.56
CA SER A 79 -10.92 21.37 -21.32
C SER A 79 -10.54 21.41 -19.83
N LEU A 80 -11.54 21.41 -18.94
CA LEU A 80 -11.31 21.29 -17.50
C LEU A 80 -10.71 19.93 -17.13
N TRP A 81 -11.19 18.84 -17.75
CA TRP A 81 -10.60 17.52 -17.55
C TRP A 81 -9.12 17.49 -17.92
N VAL A 82 -8.77 17.98 -19.12
CA VAL A 82 -7.39 18.03 -19.60
C VAL A 82 -6.49 18.85 -18.68
N ALA A 83 -7.00 19.97 -18.15
CA ALA A 83 -6.24 20.79 -17.20
C ALA A 83 -6.06 20.09 -15.84
N ARG A 84 -7.11 19.42 -15.33
CA ARG A 84 -7.13 18.85 -13.98
C ARG A 84 -6.44 17.49 -13.89
N ARG A 85 -6.46 16.67 -14.96
CA ARG A 85 -5.79 15.35 -14.99
C ARG A 85 -4.28 15.42 -14.80
N VAL A 86 -3.65 16.59 -15.02
CA VAL A 86 -2.24 16.84 -14.70
C VAL A 86 -1.96 16.64 -13.20
N GLY A 87 -2.89 17.02 -12.33
CA GLY A 87 -2.77 16.76 -10.88
C GLY A 87 -2.76 15.27 -10.56
N ILE A 88 -3.57 14.48 -11.28
CA ILE A 88 -3.57 13.01 -11.14
C ILE A 88 -2.21 12.43 -11.56
N VAL A 89 -1.63 12.91 -12.66
CA VAL A 89 -0.30 12.46 -13.12
C VAL A 89 0.76 12.75 -12.06
N GLU A 90 0.78 13.95 -11.48
CA GLU A 90 1.76 14.31 -10.46
C GLU A 90 1.63 13.46 -9.19
N ASN A 91 0.41 13.28 -8.69
CA ASN A 91 0.15 12.41 -7.55
C ASN A 91 0.52 10.95 -7.86
N ASN A 92 0.20 10.45 -9.06
CA ASN A 92 0.56 9.11 -9.50
C ASN A 92 2.09 8.89 -9.49
N ARG A 93 2.87 9.86 -9.97
CA ARG A 93 4.34 9.80 -9.90
C ARG A 93 4.85 9.73 -8.45
N GLN A 94 4.25 10.51 -7.55
CA GLN A 94 4.58 10.44 -6.13
C GLN A 94 4.24 9.07 -5.53
N ILE A 95 3.05 8.55 -5.81
CA ILE A 95 2.61 7.21 -5.39
C ILE A 95 3.57 6.14 -5.91
N ALA A 96 3.91 6.15 -7.21
CA ALA A 96 4.85 5.21 -7.80
C ALA A 96 6.21 5.26 -7.11
N ASN A 97 6.73 6.45 -6.84
CA ASN A 97 7.99 6.63 -6.11
C ASN A 97 7.92 6.07 -4.68
N ILE A 98 6.79 6.22 -3.98
CA ILE A 98 6.60 5.66 -2.64
C ILE A 98 6.59 4.13 -2.71
N ILE A 99 5.80 3.54 -3.60
CA ILE A 99 5.71 2.09 -3.80
C ILE A 99 7.09 1.50 -4.12
N LEU A 100 7.81 2.08 -5.08
CA LEU A 100 9.12 1.59 -5.50
C LEU A 100 10.18 1.66 -4.39
N LYS A 101 10.18 2.73 -3.57
CA LYS A 101 11.08 2.87 -2.42
C LYS A 101 10.75 1.88 -1.29
N ALA A 102 9.47 1.57 -1.13
CA ALA A 102 8.96 0.70 -0.07
C ALA A 102 8.74 -0.75 -0.54
N LYS A 103 9.21 -1.14 -1.73
CA LYS A 103 8.95 -2.46 -2.32
C LYS A 103 9.25 -3.62 -1.37
N ASN A 104 10.33 -3.52 -0.58
CA ASN A 104 10.75 -4.57 0.36
C ASN A 104 9.84 -4.74 1.58
N VAL A 105 8.92 -3.81 1.85
CA VAL A 105 7.99 -3.90 2.98
C VAL A 105 6.57 -4.27 2.55
N ILE A 106 6.31 -4.37 1.25
CA ILE A 106 5.03 -4.82 0.71
C ILE A 106 4.90 -6.33 0.94
N PRO A 107 3.80 -6.82 1.54
CA PRO A 107 3.56 -8.25 1.66
C PRO A 107 3.43 -8.91 0.29
N GLU A 108 3.96 -10.12 0.13
CA GLU A 108 3.88 -10.90 -1.13
C GLU A 108 2.43 -11.07 -1.62
N ALA A 109 1.47 -11.19 -0.69
CA ALA A 109 0.05 -11.30 -1.01
C ALA A 109 -0.52 -10.04 -1.72
N ASP A 110 0.08 -8.88 -1.48
CA ASP A 110 -0.36 -7.58 -1.95
C ASP A 110 0.45 -7.08 -3.16
N GLU A 111 1.65 -7.65 -3.41
CA GLU A 111 2.58 -7.21 -4.46
C GLU A 111 1.90 -7.08 -5.83
N PHE A 112 1.08 -8.07 -6.21
CA PHE A 112 0.38 -8.07 -7.49
C PHE A 112 -0.53 -6.85 -7.67
N LEU A 113 -1.19 -6.39 -6.61
CA LEU A 113 -2.06 -5.21 -6.68
C LEU A 113 -1.26 -3.92 -6.86
N PHE A 114 -0.11 -3.81 -6.19
CA PHE A 114 0.80 -2.67 -6.38
C PHE A 114 1.44 -2.67 -7.76
N ASP A 115 1.81 -3.83 -8.31
CA ASP A 115 2.33 -3.94 -9.68
C ASP A 115 1.26 -3.55 -10.73
N GLN A 116 0.01 -3.95 -10.53
CA GLN A 116 -1.10 -3.47 -11.36
C GLN A 116 -1.29 -1.96 -11.26
N TRP A 117 -1.12 -1.39 -10.07
CA TRP A 117 -1.24 0.05 -9.88
C TRP A 117 -0.11 0.81 -10.58
N LEU A 118 1.14 0.35 -10.45
CA LEU A 118 2.28 0.90 -11.18
C LEU A 118 2.04 0.83 -12.69
N SER A 119 1.56 -0.31 -13.18
CA SER A 119 1.21 -0.48 -14.60
C SER A 119 0.11 0.49 -15.05
N HIS A 120 -0.90 0.71 -14.22
CA HIS A 120 -1.93 1.72 -14.48
C HIS A 120 -1.35 3.14 -14.53
N ILE A 121 -0.46 3.50 -13.58
CA ILE A 121 0.18 4.81 -13.52
C ILE A 121 0.92 5.11 -14.82
N ASP A 122 1.77 4.19 -15.26
CA ASP A 122 2.57 4.33 -16.48
C ASP A 122 1.67 4.48 -17.73
N ALA A 123 0.62 3.65 -17.82
CA ALA A 123 -0.28 3.66 -18.95
C ALA A 123 -1.18 4.90 -18.98
N PHE A 124 -1.66 5.36 -17.82
CA PHE A 124 -2.43 6.59 -17.71
C PHE A 124 -1.58 7.81 -18.09
N GLU A 125 -0.35 7.90 -17.59
CA GLU A 125 0.56 8.99 -17.95
C GLU A 125 0.85 9.01 -19.46
N SER A 126 1.10 7.83 -20.05
CA SER A 126 1.30 7.67 -21.49
C SER A 126 0.06 8.13 -22.29
N HIS A 127 -1.14 7.78 -21.84
CA HIS A 127 -2.40 8.22 -22.46
C HIS A 127 -2.63 9.72 -22.33
N VAL A 128 -2.24 10.33 -21.21
CA VAL A 128 -2.32 11.79 -21.03
C VAL A 128 -1.38 12.52 -21.99
N ALA A 129 -0.20 11.94 -22.27
CA ALA A 129 0.77 12.47 -23.22
C ALA A 129 0.36 12.25 -24.69
N ASP A 130 -0.22 11.08 -25.01
CA ASP A 130 -0.77 10.74 -26.32
C ASP A 130 -2.10 9.99 -26.17
N GLU A 131 -3.20 10.66 -26.50
CA GLU A 131 -4.57 10.12 -26.34
C GLU A 131 -4.83 8.88 -27.23
N ARG A 132 -3.94 8.57 -28.18
CA ARG A 132 -4.01 7.35 -29.00
C ARG A 132 -3.54 6.10 -28.26
N VAL A 133 -2.80 6.26 -27.16
CA VAL A 133 -2.34 5.13 -26.34
C VAL A 133 -3.55 4.49 -25.70
N ASP A 134 -3.81 3.24 -26.06
CA ASP A 134 -4.87 2.43 -25.47
C ASP A 134 -4.40 1.81 -24.15
N TYR A 135 -5.03 2.21 -23.06
CA TYR A 135 -4.73 1.71 -21.72
C TYR A 135 -5.86 0.86 -21.12
N ARG A 136 -6.78 0.33 -21.93
CA ARG A 136 -7.93 -0.48 -21.47
C ARG A 136 -7.56 -1.73 -20.67
N ASN A 137 -6.35 -2.26 -20.84
CA ASN A 137 -5.83 -3.41 -20.08
C ASN A 137 -5.04 -2.99 -18.82
N HIS A 138 -4.86 -1.70 -18.60
CA HIS A 138 -4.08 -1.09 -17.51
C HIS A 138 -4.97 -0.14 -16.71
N GLN A 139 -6.18 -0.61 -16.38
CA GLN A 139 -7.15 0.17 -15.60
C GLN A 139 -6.75 0.21 -14.13
N PHE A 140 -7.26 1.22 -13.42
CA PHE A 140 -6.98 1.38 -12.00
C PHE A 140 -7.48 0.16 -11.21
N PRO A 141 -6.62 -0.50 -10.42
CA PRO A 141 -7.00 -1.70 -9.66
C PRO A 141 -7.84 -1.32 -8.45
N ARG A 142 -9.18 -1.40 -8.57
CA ARG A 142 -10.12 -0.98 -7.51
C ARG A 142 -9.86 -1.61 -6.14
N ALA A 143 -9.38 -2.86 -6.11
CA ALA A 143 -9.06 -3.57 -4.87
C ALA A 143 -7.96 -2.88 -4.04
N VAL A 144 -7.09 -2.09 -4.67
CA VAL A 144 -6.07 -1.29 -3.95
C VAL A 144 -6.71 -0.27 -3.02
N VAL A 145 -7.89 0.26 -3.35
CA VAL A 145 -8.57 1.27 -2.50
C VAL A 145 -8.88 0.67 -1.13
N GLU A 146 -9.51 -0.51 -1.12
CA GLU A 146 -9.85 -1.22 0.11
C GLU A 146 -8.60 -1.59 0.90
N LEU A 147 -7.55 -2.05 0.21
CA LEU A 147 -6.26 -2.38 0.81
C LEU A 147 -5.62 -1.17 1.50
N ILE A 148 -5.54 -0.02 0.83
CA ILE A 148 -4.92 1.19 1.39
C ILE A 148 -5.71 1.67 2.61
N HIS A 149 -7.04 1.70 2.54
CA HIS A 149 -7.88 2.06 3.69
C HIS A 149 -7.76 1.08 4.86
N HIS A 150 -7.53 -0.21 4.59
CA HIS A 150 -7.37 -1.21 5.65
C HIS A 150 -6.06 -1.01 6.43
N HIS A 151 -4.97 -0.66 5.76
CA HIS A 151 -3.63 -0.61 6.37
C HIS A 151 -3.21 0.77 6.88
N ALA A 152 -3.75 1.85 6.31
CA ALA A 152 -3.52 3.22 6.75
C ALA A 152 -4.06 3.43 8.18
#